data_AF-A0A2J7Q187-F1
#
_entry.id   AF-A0A2J7Q187-F1
#
_cell.length_a   1.000
_cell.length_b   1.000
_cell.length_c   1.000
_cell.angle_alpha   90.00
_cell.angle_beta   90.00
_cell.angle_gamma   90.00
#
_symmetry.space_group_name_H-M   'P 1'
#
loop_
_entity.id
_entity.type
_entity.pdbx_description
1 polymer ?
#
loop_
_entity_poly.entity_id
_entity_poly.type
_entity_poly.pdbx_seq_one_letter_code
_entity_poly.pdbx_strand_id
1 'polypeptide(L)'
;MVNTLQQLSTHISSFHQPEMLQRWLHYLRDQNMSVRLSFASHVKYLVFNPKWVEEKQSESEALLEEHIPLSQKDKVELTQSIPLLSFCTEEITKVVYESLAAGDQELQRTIIFTVRSLGSVPLDCVLLPTLTNLLVFIAHPSSLVLPIAKLSVGEIAEAHNVRPYDIYVRFKKEICGLMMHFVVLNHHIGGLSFGTSMQRVVRALGFTSFREFLQKDSHHIIPYLVPAMVKNPGTSQLLNDVGRTMMIDPKTLIEETFQHVYPYIYLYENEESLAMCIKYMQNFTGIKVKDLKRRSFKVIHNELLLHYECQKERVLGALRDLAKDDPDYAVTDKPMSLEQIADYLQPRFLGVLVFFDSKLVTRKVAESVKKKALSSLPEIIRLMGPKHITPVRFKVLATLRTALKLNYSNFPDLNVAAWDAFVHRFWL
;
A
#
# COMPACT_ATOMS: atom_id res chain seq x y z
N MET A 1 21.65 -28.05 14.50
CA MET A 1 20.71 -28.22 13.36
C MET A 1 20.41 -26.90 12.67
N VAL A 2 20.12 -25.81 13.40
CA VAL A 2 19.86 -24.49 12.78
C VAL A 2 21.09 -23.91 12.05
N ASN A 3 22.29 -24.08 12.60
CA ASN A 3 23.54 -23.59 11.95
C ASN A 3 23.87 -24.28 10.61
N THR A 4 23.23 -25.39 10.27
CA THR A 4 23.42 -26.06 8.96
C THR A 4 22.42 -25.58 7.92
N LEU A 5 21.48 -24.69 8.27
CA LEU A 5 20.38 -24.27 7.40
C LEU A 5 20.88 -23.58 6.12
N GLN A 6 21.90 -22.73 6.21
CA GLN A 6 22.53 -22.13 5.02
C GLN A 6 23.14 -23.17 4.08
N GLN A 7 23.83 -24.18 4.64
CA GLN A 7 24.43 -25.27 3.87
C GLN A 7 23.36 -26.14 3.19
N LEU A 8 22.31 -26.50 3.93
CA LEU A 8 21.19 -27.28 3.40
C LEU A 8 20.46 -26.53 2.28
N SER A 9 20.19 -25.23 2.47
CA SER A 9 19.57 -24.36 1.47
C SER A 9 20.39 -24.27 0.18
N THR A 10 21.72 -24.31 0.29
CA THR A 10 22.63 -24.23 -0.87
C THR A 10 22.73 -25.55 -1.65
N HIS A 11 22.66 -26.69 -0.96
CA HIS A 11 22.99 -27.99 -1.54
C HIS A 11 21.79 -28.89 -1.85
N ILE A 12 20.60 -28.58 -1.33
CA ILE A 12 19.40 -29.38 -1.56
C ILE A 12 18.48 -28.64 -2.53
N SER A 13 18.33 -29.18 -3.74
CA SER A 13 17.50 -28.60 -4.80
C SER A 13 16.01 -28.49 -4.43
N SER A 14 15.51 -29.38 -3.57
CA SER A 14 14.13 -29.38 -3.06
C SER A 14 13.95 -28.61 -1.74
N PHE A 15 14.93 -27.80 -1.32
CA PHE A 15 14.87 -27.12 -0.02
C PHE A 15 13.81 -26.00 0.02
N HIS A 16 13.66 -25.26 -1.08
CA HIS A 16 12.73 -24.14 -1.22
C HIS A 16 11.32 -24.63 -1.57
N GLN A 17 10.76 -25.48 -0.72
CA GLN A 17 9.41 -26.04 -0.85
C GLN A 17 8.60 -25.73 0.44
N PRO A 18 7.27 -25.53 0.33
CA PRO A 18 6.43 -25.18 1.48
C PRO A 18 6.54 -26.16 2.66
N GLU A 19 6.68 -27.46 2.39
CA GLU A 19 6.78 -28.52 3.40
C GLU A 19 8.05 -28.38 4.24
N MET A 20 9.16 -27.96 3.61
CA MET A 20 10.41 -27.72 4.29
C MET A 20 10.30 -26.51 5.19
N LEU A 21 9.67 -25.43 4.72
CA LEU A 21 9.47 -24.22 5.49
C LEU A 21 8.68 -24.50 6.78
N GLN A 22 7.59 -25.28 6.71
CA GLN A 22 6.81 -25.68 7.88
C GLN A 22 7.63 -26.45 8.93
N ARG A 23 8.55 -27.30 8.48
CA ARG A 23 9.44 -28.07 9.38
C ARG A 23 10.41 -27.21 10.15
N TRP A 24 10.77 -26.02 9.70
CA TRP A 24 11.73 -25.16 10.39
C TRP A 24 11.08 -24.04 11.20
N LEU A 25 9.86 -23.61 10.85
CA LEU A 25 9.21 -22.48 11.54
C LEU A 25 8.80 -22.77 12.98
N HIS A 26 8.75 -24.04 13.44
CA HIS A 26 8.54 -24.34 14.85
C HIS A 26 9.64 -23.77 15.76
N TYR A 27 10.86 -23.55 15.25
CA TYR A 27 11.95 -22.92 16.00
C TYR A 27 11.69 -21.45 16.36
N LEU A 28 10.69 -20.80 15.75
CA LEU A 28 10.21 -19.48 16.21
C LEU A 28 9.70 -19.52 17.65
N ARG A 29 9.16 -20.67 18.07
CA ARG A 29 8.53 -20.90 19.38
C ARG A 29 9.35 -21.83 20.27
N ASP A 30 10.62 -22.07 19.93
CA ASP A 30 11.50 -22.92 20.75
C ASP A 30 11.61 -22.36 22.17
N GLN A 31 11.62 -23.20 23.20
CA GLN A 31 11.72 -22.76 24.59
C GLN A 31 13.07 -22.09 24.88
N ASN A 32 14.13 -22.49 24.17
CA ASN A 32 15.47 -21.97 24.37
C ASN A 32 15.72 -20.71 23.52
N MET A 33 15.94 -19.57 24.18
CA MET A 33 16.26 -18.29 23.54
C MET A 33 17.44 -18.39 22.56
N SER A 34 18.47 -19.17 22.89
CA SER A 34 19.66 -19.31 22.03
C SER A 34 19.33 -20.02 20.71
N VAL A 35 18.38 -20.97 20.73
CA VAL A 35 17.89 -21.65 19.53
C VAL A 35 17.10 -20.65 18.67
N ARG A 36 16.21 -19.87 19.28
CA ARG A 36 15.45 -18.81 18.57
C ARG A 36 16.38 -17.77 17.93
N LEU A 37 17.45 -17.35 18.62
CA LEU A 37 18.43 -16.40 18.10
C LEU A 37 19.27 -16.99 16.95
N SER A 38 19.71 -18.24 17.09
CA SER A 38 20.37 -18.97 16.00
C SER A 38 19.44 -19.06 14.79
N PHE A 39 18.15 -19.33 15.01
CA PHE A 39 17.15 -19.40 13.95
C PHE A 39 16.95 -18.05 13.25
N ALA A 40 16.82 -16.98 14.03
CA ALA A 40 16.70 -15.62 13.52
C ALA A 40 17.81 -15.27 12.52
N SER A 41 19.06 -15.64 12.80
CA SER A 41 20.19 -15.35 11.90
C SER A 41 20.15 -16.12 10.56
N HIS A 42 19.39 -17.21 10.46
CA HIS A 42 19.36 -18.08 9.28
C HIS A 42 18.00 -18.11 8.55
N VAL A 43 16.94 -17.52 9.13
CA VAL A 43 15.57 -17.59 8.59
C VAL A 43 15.46 -17.16 7.11
N LYS A 44 16.25 -16.18 6.69
CA LYS A 44 16.27 -15.68 5.31
C LYS A 44 16.59 -16.76 4.28
N TYR A 45 17.39 -17.76 4.65
CA TYR A 45 17.78 -18.87 3.78
C TYR A 45 16.72 -19.97 3.66
N LEU A 46 15.63 -19.88 4.41
CA LEU A 46 14.42 -20.69 4.17
C LEU A 46 13.60 -20.14 3.00
N VAL A 47 13.71 -18.84 2.75
CA VAL A 47 12.91 -18.13 1.75
C VAL A 47 13.71 -17.90 0.49
N PHE A 48 14.98 -17.54 0.61
CA PHE A 48 15.83 -17.12 -0.49
C PHE A 48 17.07 -17.98 -0.62
N ASN A 49 17.45 -18.26 -1.87
CA ASN A 49 18.70 -18.94 -2.19
C ASN A 49 19.90 -18.09 -1.71
N PRO A 50 20.82 -18.64 -0.89
CA PRO A 50 21.97 -17.90 -0.36
C PRO A 50 22.84 -17.25 -1.43
N LYS A 51 23.12 -17.97 -2.53
CA LYS A 51 23.96 -17.46 -3.62
C LYS A 51 23.31 -16.28 -4.32
N TRP A 52 21.99 -16.37 -4.53
CA TRP A 52 21.25 -15.29 -5.17
C TRP A 52 21.18 -14.03 -4.29
N VAL A 53 21.04 -14.20 -2.97
CA VAL A 53 21.09 -13.06 -2.03
C VAL A 53 22.46 -12.39 -2.03
N GLU A 54 23.55 -13.17 -2.05
CA GLU A 54 24.92 -12.63 -2.11
C GLU A 54 25.20 -11.86 -3.41
N GLU A 55 24.71 -12.37 -4.56
CA GLU A 55 24.74 -11.66 -5.84
C GLU A 55 24.03 -10.31 -5.74
N LYS A 56 22.82 -10.27 -5.17
CA LYS A 56 22.03 -9.04 -5.05
C LYS A 56 22.59 -8.04 -4.06
N GLN A 57 23.21 -8.51 -2.99
CA GLN A 57 23.90 -7.65 -2.05
C GLN A 57 25.09 -6.94 -2.72
N SER A 58 25.85 -7.67 -3.54
CA SER A 58 26.96 -7.11 -4.32
C SER A 58 26.48 -6.09 -5.37
N GLU A 59 25.37 -6.37 -6.07
CA GLU A 59 24.76 -5.42 -7.01
C GLU A 59 24.30 -4.12 -6.33
N SER A 60 23.67 -4.22 -5.15
CA SER A 60 23.19 -3.06 -4.40
C SER A 60 24.34 -2.17 -3.89
N GLU A 61 25.50 -2.74 -3.60
CA GLU A 61 26.67 -1.97 -3.14
C GLU A 61 27.39 -1.28 -4.32
N ALA A 62 27.38 -1.92 -5.51
CA ALA A 62 28.08 -1.42 -6.69
C ALA A 62 27.35 -0.28 -7.43
N LEU A 63 26.02 -0.14 -7.25
CA LEU A 63 25.19 0.72 -8.09
C LEU A 63 24.32 1.66 -7.24
N LEU A 64 24.79 2.89 -7.06
CA LEU A 64 24.09 3.91 -6.27
C LEU A 64 22.99 4.65 -7.05
N GLU A 65 22.93 4.54 -8.39
CA GLU A 65 22.12 5.48 -9.20
C GLU A 65 21.24 4.89 -10.30
N GLU A 66 21.40 3.62 -10.70
CA GLU A 66 20.59 3.01 -11.77
C GLU A 66 19.81 1.78 -11.29
N HIS A 67 18.49 1.80 -11.47
CA HIS A 67 17.66 0.63 -11.25
C HIS A 67 17.84 -0.36 -12.40
N ILE A 68 18.55 -1.45 -12.16
CA ILE A 68 18.75 -2.51 -13.15
C ILE A 68 17.40 -3.23 -13.39
N PRO A 69 16.98 -3.42 -14.65
CA PRO A 69 15.85 -4.30 -14.95
C PRO A 69 16.11 -5.71 -14.42
N LEU A 70 15.09 -6.34 -13.81
CA LEU A 70 15.23 -7.71 -13.31
C LEU A 70 15.56 -8.67 -14.46
N SER A 71 16.64 -9.43 -14.31
CA SER A 71 17.01 -10.47 -15.27
C SER A 71 15.97 -11.60 -15.28
N GLN A 72 15.96 -12.43 -16.32
CA GLN A 72 15.06 -13.59 -16.35
C GLN A 72 15.32 -14.56 -15.19
N LYS A 73 16.58 -14.71 -14.76
CA LYS A 73 16.97 -15.47 -13.57
C LYS A 73 16.31 -14.88 -12.32
N ASP A 74 16.38 -13.57 -12.14
CA ASP A 74 15.78 -12.87 -10.99
C ASP A 74 14.25 -13.01 -10.96
N LYS A 75 13.60 -12.95 -12.13
CA LYS A 75 12.16 -13.17 -12.24
C LYS A 75 11.77 -14.58 -11.77
N VAL A 76 12.54 -15.60 -12.12
CA VAL A 76 12.28 -17.00 -11.69
C VAL A 76 12.48 -17.16 -10.19
N GLU A 77 13.61 -16.68 -9.65
CA GLU A 77 13.91 -16.76 -8.21
C GLU A 77 12.86 -16.02 -7.37
N LEU A 78 12.44 -14.82 -7.80
CA LEU A 78 11.37 -14.07 -7.13
C LEU A 78 10.04 -14.82 -7.18
N THR A 79 9.69 -15.41 -8.33
CA THR A 79 8.42 -16.16 -8.47
C THR A 79 8.37 -17.35 -7.52
N GLN A 80 9.50 -18.03 -7.29
CA GLN A 80 9.60 -19.14 -6.34
C GLN A 80 9.62 -18.67 -4.89
N SER A 81 10.30 -17.55 -4.61
CA SER A 81 10.52 -17.05 -3.24
C SER A 81 9.30 -16.32 -2.66
N ILE A 82 8.47 -15.65 -3.48
CA ILE A 82 7.33 -14.84 -2.99
C ILE A 82 6.32 -15.68 -2.17
N PRO A 83 5.86 -16.87 -2.63
CA PRO A 83 4.97 -17.70 -1.83
C PRO A 83 5.58 -18.13 -0.49
N LEU A 84 6.88 -18.46 -0.48
CA LEU A 84 7.60 -18.83 0.74
C LEU A 84 7.74 -17.65 1.70
N LEU A 85 8.00 -16.46 1.17
CA LEU A 85 8.06 -15.22 1.95
C LEU A 85 6.71 -14.96 2.61
N SER A 86 5.61 -15.02 1.84
CA SER A 86 4.25 -14.83 2.37
C SER A 86 3.97 -15.79 3.52
N PHE A 87 4.18 -17.10 3.33
CA PHE A 87 3.97 -18.10 4.39
C PHE A 87 4.86 -17.87 5.62
N CYS A 88 6.14 -17.59 5.42
CA CYS A 88 7.06 -17.30 6.52
C CYS A 88 6.63 -16.06 7.32
N THR A 89 6.22 -14.99 6.62
CA THR A 89 5.77 -13.75 7.26
C THR A 89 4.44 -13.90 7.98
N GLU A 90 3.53 -14.74 7.49
CA GLU A 90 2.28 -15.10 8.18
C GLU A 90 2.56 -15.82 9.50
N GLU A 91 3.46 -16.81 9.50
CA GLU A 91 3.85 -17.51 10.74
C GLU A 91 4.57 -16.61 11.73
N ILE A 92 5.47 -15.74 11.25
CA ILE A 92 6.10 -14.71 12.09
C ILE A 92 5.02 -13.81 12.70
N THR A 93 4.04 -13.37 11.91
CA THR A 93 2.96 -12.49 12.38
C THR A 93 2.14 -13.15 13.50
N LYS A 94 1.85 -14.46 13.39
CA LYS A 94 1.17 -15.21 14.46
C LYS A 94 1.98 -15.17 15.76
N VAL A 95 3.29 -15.46 15.69
CA VAL A 95 4.19 -15.43 16.84
C VAL A 95 4.31 -14.03 17.44
N VAL A 96 4.29 -12.98 16.60
CA VAL A 96 4.26 -11.58 17.07
C VAL A 96 3.03 -11.34 17.94
N TYR A 97 1.83 -11.68 17.47
CA TYR A 97 0.61 -11.50 18.26
C TYR A 97 0.57 -12.37 19.51
N GLU A 98 1.03 -13.63 19.44
CA GLU A 98 1.15 -14.53 20.59
C GLU A 98 2.07 -13.92 21.67
N SER A 99 3.24 -13.40 21.27
CA SER A 99 4.21 -12.79 22.19
C SER A 99 3.68 -11.51 22.86
N LEU A 100 2.82 -10.76 22.17
CA LEU A 100 2.19 -9.55 22.69
C LEU A 100 1.03 -9.88 23.64
N ALA A 101 0.23 -10.91 23.31
CA ALA A 101 -0.85 -11.38 24.15
C ALA A 101 -0.35 -12.00 25.46
N ALA A 102 0.74 -12.76 25.40
CA ALA A 102 1.37 -13.37 26.58
C ALA A 102 2.24 -12.38 27.39
N GLY A 103 2.60 -11.22 26.83
CA GLY A 103 3.56 -10.31 27.46
C GLY A 103 4.98 -10.89 27.57
N ASP A 104 5.32 -11.86 26.72
CA ASP A 104 6.61 -12.56 26.77
C ASP A 104 7.73 -11.70 26.15
N GLN A 105 8.46 -11.00 27.02
CA GLN A 105 9.54 -10.11 26.60
C GLN A 105 10.65 -10.84 25.82
N GLU A 106 10.98 -12.08 26.20
CA GLU A 106 12.05 -12.82 25.54
C GLU A 106 11.65 -13.25 24.13
N LEU A 107 10.42 -13.75 23.98
CA LEU A 107 9.88 -14.10 22.67
C LEU A 107 9.78 -12.86 21.79
N GLN A 108 9.22 -11.75 22.30
CA GLN A 108 9.16 -10.45 21.61
C GLN A 108 10.54 -9.99 21.12
N ARG A 109 11.58 -10.14 21.94
CA ARG A 109 12.95 -9.77 21.55
C ARG A 109 13.48 -10.67 20.44
N THR A 110 13.34 -11.98 20.57
CA THR A 110 13.87 -12.93 19.57
C THR A 110 13.15 -12.84 18.22
N ILE A 111 11.83 -12.63 18.21
CA ILE A 111 11.07 -12.52 16.96
C ILE A 111 11.39 -11.22 16.20
N ILE A 112 11.70 -10.11 16.89
CA ILE A 112 12.19 -8.90 16.23
C ILE A 112 13.51 -9.18 15.48
N PHE A 113 14.42 -9.96 16.06
CA PHE A 113 15.66 -10.33 15.36
C PHE A 113 15.39 -11.17 14.11
N THR A 114 14.41 -12.07 14.16
CA THR A 114 13.96 -12.84 12.98
C THR A 114 13.41 -11.90 11.91
N VAL A 115 12.51 -11.00 12.28
CA VAL A 115 11.92 -9.99 11.36
C VAL A 115 13.01 -9.13 10.73
N ARG A 116 13.96 -8.65 11.54
CA ARG A 116 15.10 -7.86 11.08
C ARG A 116 15.97 -8.62 10.11
N SER A 117 16.33 -9.87 10.42
CA SER A 117 17.19 -10.71 9.56
C SER A 117 16.56 -10.91 8.19
N LEU A 118 15.25 -11.19 8.15
CA LEU A 118 14.51 -11.33 6.89
C LEU A 118 14.37 -9.98 6.16
N GLY A 119 14.11 -8.89 6.88
CA GLY A 119 13.95 -7.55 6.32
C GLY A 119 15.24 -6.94 5.80
N SER A 120 16.39 -7.38 6.30
CA SER A 120 17.72 -6.91 5.86
C SER A 120 18.20 -7.56 4.57
N VAL A 121 17.43 -8.49 3.99
CA VAL A 121 17.71 -9.00 2.64
C VAL A 121 17.48 -7.85 1.66
N PRO A 122 18.44 -7.53 0.75
CA PRO A 122 18.38 -6.36 -0.14
C PRO A 122 17.40 -6.58 -1.31
N LEU A 123 16.16 -6.91 -0.98
CA LEU A 123 15.07 -7.18 -1.90
C LEU A 123 13.82 -6.40 -1.49
N ASP A 124 13.25 -5.64 -2.39
CA ASP A 124 12.10 -4.79 -2.09
C ASP A 124 10.87 -5.53 -1.56
N CYS A 125 10.71 -6.80 -1.95
CA CYS A 125 9.57 -7.63 -1.55
C CYS A 125 9.54 -7.91 -0.04
N VAL A 126 10.67 -7.84 0.67
CA VAL A 126 10.71 -8.09 2.13
C VAL A 126 10.34 -6.87 2.97
N LEU A 127 10.41 -5.66 2.40
CA LEU A 127 10.29 -4.40 3.16
C LEU A 127 8.93 -4.27 3.84
N LEU A 128 7.83 -4.32 3.09
CA LEU A 128 6.50 -4.10 3.64
C LEU A 128 6.06 -5.20 4.65
N PRO A 129 6.23 -6.50 4.38
CA PRO A 129 5.87 -7.55 5.34
C PRO A 129 6.65 -7.47 6.66
N THR A 130 7.94 -7.18 6.59
CA THR A 130 8.79 -7.09 7.80
C THR A 130 8.54 -5.80 8.57
N LEU A 131 8.39 -4.67 7.88
CA LEU A 131 8.00 -3.41 8.49
C LEU A 131 6.64 -3.53 9.18
N THR A 132 5.67 -4.19 8.57
CA THR A 132 4.33 -4.41 9.18
C THR A 132 4.46 -5.06 10.55
N ASN A 133 5.27 -6.12 10.67
CA ASN A 133 5.53 -6.80 11.94
C ASN A 133 6.23 -5.90 12.98
N LEU A 134 7.20 -5.09 12.56
CA LEU A 134 7.85 -4.13 13.47
C LEU A 134 6.89 -3.03 13.92
N LEU A 135 6.02 -2.55 13.03
CA LEU A 135 5.02 -1.55 13.36
C LEU A 135 3.98 -2.06 14.35
N VAL A 136 3.65 -3.36 14.33
CA VAL A 136 2.82 -3.99 15.38
C VAL A 136 3.47 -3.81 16.75
N PHE A 137 4.77 -4.16 16.91
CA PHE A 137 5.48 -3.92 18.17
C PHE A 137 5.52 -2.44 18.56
N ILE A 138 5.72 -1.55 17.59
CA ILE A 138 5.80 -0.11 17.86
C ILE A 138 4.46 0.45 18.33
N ALA A 139 3.35 -0.03 17.77
CA ALA A 139 2.03 0.52 18.03
C ALA A 139 1.30 -0.16 19.20
N HIS A 140 1.60 -1.43 19.50
CA HIS A 140 0.85 -2.21 20.49
C HIS A 140 1.18 -1.78 21.95
N PRO A 141 0.18 -1.65 22.84
CA PRO A 141 0.39 -1.24 24.24
C PRO A 141 1.24 -2.23 25.05
N SER A 142 1.05 -3.55 24.84
CA SER A 142 1.79 -4.62 25.54
C SER A 142 3.21 -4.87 25.03
N SER A 143 3.73 -4.05 24.10
CA SER A 143 5.10 -4.22 23.63
C SER A 143 6.11 -3.75 24.66
N LEU A 144 6.99 -4.67 25.08
CA LEU A 144 8.09 -4.44 26.02
C LEU A 144 9.42 -4.14 25.30
N VAL A 145 9.39 -4.10 23.97
CA VAL A 145 10.57 -4.04 23.09
C VAL A 145 10.52 -2.87 22.10
N LEU A 146 9.72 -1.83 22.41
CA LEU A 146 9.54 -0.64 21.58
C LEU A 146 10.88 -0.03 21.08
N PRO A 147 11.94 0.16 21.91
CA PRO A 147 13.20 0.73 21.42
C PRO A 147 13.90 -0.18 20.41
N ILE A 148 13.87 -1.49 20.62
CA ILE A 148 14.50 -2.48 19.74
C ILE A 148 13.75 -2.50 18.40
N ALA A 149 12.41 -2.53 18.42
CA ALA A 149 11.61 -2.49 17.19
C ALA A 149 11.90 -1.23 16.36
N LYS A 150 12.02 -0.06 17.01
CA LYS A 150 12.38 1.19 16.33
C LYS A 150 13.78 1.16 15.73
N LEU A 151 14.76 0.62 16.46
CA LEU A 151 16.12 0.46 15.95
C LEU A 151 16.13 -0.45 14.73
N SER A 152 15.40 -1.56 14.78
CA SER A 152 15.32 -2.52 13.66
C SER A 152 14.67 -1.96 12.40
N VAL A 153 13.76 -0.98 12.50
CA VAL A 153 13.28 -0.23 11.32
C VAL A 153 14.43 0.54 10.67
N GLY A 154 15.30 1.17 11.48
CA GLY A 154 16.50 1.86 11.00
C GLY A 154 17.50 0.92 10.35
N GLU A 155 17.79 -0.22 10.99
CA GLU A 155 18.73 -1.24 10.49
C GLU A 155 18.25 -1.86 9.16
N ILE A 156 16.94 -2.14 9.03
CA ILE A 156 16.37 -2.60 7.75
C ILE A 156 16.52 -1.51 6.69
N ALA A 157 16.25 -0.25 7.01
CA ALA A 157 16.38 0.83 6.04
C ALA A 157 17.84 1.00 5.56
N GLU A 158 18.79 0.92 6.50
CA GLU A 158 20.23 0.98 6.21
C GLU A 158 20.68 -0.18 5.33
N ALA A 159 20.21 -1.41 5.58
CA ALA A 159 20.50 -2.57 4.73
C ALA A 159 20.00 -2.43 3.28
N HIS A 160 19.06 -1.52 3.04
CA HIS A 160 18.53 -1.19 1.71
C HIS A 160 19.06 0.15 1.17
N ASN A 161 20.03 0.77 1.85
CA ASN A 161 20.60 2.08 1.50
C ASN A 161 19.53 3.20 1.38
N VAL A 162 18.49 3.14 2.20
CA VAL A 162 17.41 4.13 2.24
C VAL A 162 17.16 4.61 3.67
N ARG A 163 16.39 5.68 3.83
CA ARG A 163 15.92 6.11 5.17
C ARG A 163 14.53 5.53 5.45
N PRO A 164 14.13 5.37 6.71
CA PRO A 164 12.77 4.97 7.08
C PRO A 164 11.68 5.85 6.42
N TYR A 165 11.98 7.14 6.22
CA TYR A 165 11.10 8.07 5.50
C TYR A 165 10.87 7.65 4.05
N ASP A 166 11.91 7.18 3.36
CA ASP A 166 11.82 6.80 1.95
C ASP A 166 10.97 5.51 1.81
N ILE A 167 11.08 4.59 2.77
CA ILE A 167 10.19 3.41 2.89
C ILE A 167 8.74 3.86 3.11
N TYR A 168 8.49 4.84 3.99
CA TYR A 168 7.14 5.40 4.17
C TYR A 168 6.57 5.98 2.88
N VAL A 169 7.35 6.78 2.15
CA VAL A 169 6.90 7.38 0.88
C VAL A 169 6.52 6.29 -0.12
N ARG A 170 7.28 5.18 -0.15
CA ARG A 170 7.05 4.06 -1.05
C ARG A 170 5.78 3.27 -0.73
N PHE A 171 5.53 2.95 0.54
CA PHE A 171 4.40 2.15 1.00
C PHE A 171 3.35 2.99 1.75
N LYS A 172 3.18 4.24 1.29
CA LYS A 172 2.43 5.25 2.03
C LYS A 172 1.00 4.82 2.35
N LYS A 173 0.28 4.29 1.36
CA LYS A 173 -1.14 3.92 1.51
C LYS A 173 -1.27 2.75 2.50
N GLU A 174 -0.42 1.75 2.35
CA GLU A 174 -0.36 0.54 3.17
C GLU A 174 -0.04 0.87 4.63
N ILE A 175 0.97 1.70 4.86
CA ILE A 175 1.36 2.15 6.21
C ILE A 175 0.27 3.02 6.84
N CYS A 176 -0.34 3.95 6.11
CA CYS A 176 -1.44 4.78 6.65
C CYS A 176 -2.66 3.92 7.06
N GLY A 177 -2.97 2.89 6.27
CA GLY A 177 -4.01 1.91 6.61
C GLY A 177 -3.70 1.15 7.91
N LEU A 178 -2.46 0.65 8.04
CA LEU A 178 -1.99 -0.03 9.26
C LEU A 178 -2.03 0.89 10.48
N MET A 179 -1.60 2.14 10.34
CA MET A 179 -1.66 3.13 11.42
C MET A 179 -3.09 3.32 11.95
N MET A 180 -4.08 3.41 11.06
CA MET A 180 -5.48 3.54 11.47
C MET A 180 -6.02 2.28 12.11
N HIS A 181 -5.63 1.11 11.61
CA HIS A 181 -5.96 -0.15 12.25
C HIS A 181 -5.47 -0.18 13.71
N PHE A 182 -4.21 0.19 13.96
CA PHE A 182 -3.66 0.24 15.32
C PHE A 182 -4.32 1.29 16.20
N VAL A 183 -4.61 2.48 15.68
CA VAL A 183 -5.30 3.53 16.44
C VAL A 183 -6.66 3.04 16.93
N VAL A 184 -7.44 2.41 16.06
CA VAL A 184 -8.79 1.90 16.39
C VAL A 184 -8.69 0.77 17.41
N LEU A 185 -7.76 -0.17 17.21
CA LEU A 185 -7.52 -1.27 18.13
C LEU A 185 -7.10 -0.76 19.52
N ASN A 186 -6.16 0.18 19.59
CA ASN A 186 -5.68 0.76 20.84
C ASN A 186 -6.76 1.55 21.58
N HIS A 187 -7.67 2.20 20.84
CA HIS A 187 -8.83 2.88 21.41
C HIS A 187 -9.75 1.90 22.15
N HIS A 188 -9.96 0.69 21.60
CA HIS A 188 -10.77 -0.34 22.25
C HIS A 188 -10.07 -1.04 23.42
N ILE A 189 -8.77 -1.32 23.29
CA ILE A 189 -8.00 -1.97 24.36
C ILE A 189 -7.80 -1.03 25.57
N GLY A 190 -7.90 0.29 25.37
CA GLY A 190 -7.77 1.28 26.44
C GLY A 190 -6.32 1.55 26.88
N GLY A 191 -5.34 1.25 26.02
CA GLY A 191 -3.91 1.29 26.37
C GLY A 191 -3.15 2.54 25.90
N LEU A 192 -3.58 3.19 24.81
CA LEU A 192 -2.86 4.32 24.22
C LEU A 192 -3.85 5.32 23.59
N SER A 193 -3.60 6.61 23.80
CA SER A 193 -4.33 7.68 23.11
C SER A 193 -4.02 7.69 21.61
N PHE A 194 -4.88 8.35 20.81
CA PHE A 194 -4.63 8.62 19.39
C PHE A 194 -3.23 9.20 19.15
N GLY A 195 -2.90 10.27 19.88
CA GLY A 195 -1.63 10.97 19.75
C GLY A 195 -0.43 10.07 20.06
N THR A 196 -0.51 9.27 21.13
CA THR A 196 0.59 8.36 21.51
C THR A 196 0.76 7.25 20.48
N SER A 197 -0.33 6.61 20.05
CA SER A 197 -0.31 5.52 19.08
C SER A 197 0.32 5.97 17.77
N MET A 198 -0.12 7.11 17.24
CA MET A 198 0.39 7.65 15.98
C MET A 198 1.84 8.12 16.12
N GLN A 199 2.17 8.87 17.18
CA GLN A 199 3.50 9.43 17.36
C GLN A 199 4.58 8.34 17.48
N ARG A 200 4.26 7.18 18.07
CA ARG A 200 5.19 6.04 18.13
C ARG A 200 5.60 5.58 16.73
N VAL A 201 4.65 5.40 15.83
CA VAL A 201 4.87 4.97 14.44
C VAL A 201 5.54 6.08 13.62
N VAL A 202 5.01 7.30 13.68
CA VAL A 202 5.52 8.46 12.92
C VAL A 202 6.99 8.72 13.23
N ARG A 203 7.40 8.66 14.51
CA ARG A 203 8.81 8.79 14.89
C ARG A 203 9.68 7.63 14.40
N ALA A 204 9.16 6.40 14.38
CA ALA A 204 9.89 5.24 13.86
C ALA A 204 10.16 5.36 12.35
N LEU A 205 9.28 6.06 11.63
CA LEU A 205 9.41 6.34 10.19
C LEU A 205 10.26 7.59 9.88
N GLY A 206 10.92 8.17 10.89
CA GLY A 206 11.87 9.27 10.72
C GLY A 206 11.26 10.66 10.68
N PHE A 207 9.98 10.83 11.03
CA PHE A 207 9.37 12.16 11.15
C PHE A 207 9.70 12.80 12.50
N THR A 208 10.08 14.08 12.45
CA THR A 208 10.39 14.90 13.63
C THR A 208 9.13 15.41 14.33
N SER A 209 8.15 15.85 13.53
CA SER A 209 6.91 16.49 14.00
C SER A 209 5.68 15.67 13.61
N PHE A 210 4.94 15.21 14.63
CA PHE A 210 3.67 14.51 14.44
C PHE A 210 2.58 15.43 13.87
N ARG A 211 2.55 16.71 14.28
CA ARG A 211 1.59 17.68 13.75
C ARG A 211 1.82 17.95 12.28
N GLU A 212 3.06 18.19 11.87
CA GLU A 212 3.39 18.45 10.46
C GLU A 212 3.07 17.24 9.59
N PHE A 213 3.34 16.04 10.08
CA PHE A 213 2.93 14.81 9.42
C PHE A 213 1.42 14.78 9.17
N LEU A 214 0.60 15.04 10.19
CA LEU A 214 -0.86 15.05 10.01
C LEU A 214 -1.30 16.17 9.05
N GLN A 215 -0.77 17.39 9.18
CA GLN A 215 -1.12 18.50 8.29
C GLN A 215 -0.80 18.19 6.82
N LYS A 216 0.28 17.44 6.56
CA LYS A 216 0.71 17.08 5.21
C LYS A 216 0.02 15.84 4.66
N ASP A 217 -0.16 14.81 5.47
CA ASP A 217 -0.54 13.45 5.02
C ASP A 217 -1.90 12.99 5.58
N SER A 218 -2.70 13.86 6.23
CA SER A 218 -4.05 13.52 6.73
C SER A 218 -4.96 12.94 5.65
N HIS A 219 -4.91 13.46 4.43
CA HIS A 219 -5.70 13.00 3.30
C HIS A 219 -5.41 11.53 2.90
N HIS A 220 -4.30 10.95 3.35
CA HIS A 220 -4.01 9.52 3.21
C HIS A 220 -4.51 8.67 4.38
N ILE A 221 -4.86 9.28 5.51
CA ILE A 221 -5.23 8.62 6.75
C ILE A 221 -6.76 8.62 6.92
N ILE A 222 -7.41 9.76 6.67
CA ILE A 222 -8.86 9.93 6.82
C ILE A 222 -9.68 8.91 6.00
N PRO A 223 -9.28 8.51 4.77
CA PRO A 223 -10.00 7.46 4.03
C PRO A 223 -10.13 6.13 4.79
N TYR A 224 -9.17 5.80 5.66
CA TYR A 224 -9.23 4.60 6.50
C TYR A 224 -9.98 4.84 7.82
N LEU A 225 -9.91 6.06 8.35
CA LEU A 225 -10.53 6.41 9.62
C LEU A 225 -12.07 6.44 9.55
N VAL A 226 -12.65 7.08 8.53
CA VAL A 226 -14.11 7.21 8.37
C VAL A 226 -14.84 5.86 8.39
N PRO A 227 -14.48 4.87 7.55
CA PRO A 227 -15.16 3.56 7.59
C PRO A 227 -14.90 2.83 8.90
N ALA A 228 -13.71 2.96 9.49
CA ALA A 228 -13.45 2.37 10.79
C ALA A 228 -14.35 2.94 11.90
N MET A 229 -14.61 4.25 11.87
CA MET A 229 -15.51 4.90 12.83
C MET A 229 -16.95 4.45 12.74
N VAL A 230 -17.42 4.19 11.52
CA VAL A 230 -18.77 3.71 11.25
C VAL A 230 -18.93 2.25 11.68
N LYS A 231 -17.91 1.42 11.44
CA LYS A 231 -17.92 -0.01 11.79
C LYS A 231 -17.72 -0.30 13.28
N ASN A 232 -17.06 0.62 14.00
CA ASN A 232 -16.69 0.42 15.40
C ASN A 232 -17.34 1.49 16.29
N PRO A 233 -18.51 1.19 16.89
CA PRO A 233 -19.17 2.11 17.83
C PRO A 233 -18.21 2.55 18.95
N GLY A 234 -18.29 3.83 19.33
CA GLY A 234 -17.45 4.40 20.41
C GLY A 234 -16.11 5.01 19.94
N THR A 235 -15.77 4.91 18.66
CA THR A 235 -14.55 5.51 18.07
C THR A 235 -14.80 6.89 17.44
N SER A 236 -16.01 7.45 17.60
CA SER A 236 -16.39 8.75 17.02
C SER A 236 -15.52 9.92 17.50
N GLN A 237 -14.90 9.79 18.67
CA GLN A 237 -14.00 10.80 19.24
C GLN A 237 -12.66 10.90 18.48
N LEU A 238 -12.24 9.87 17.76
CA LEU A 238 -10.94 9.85 17.08
C LEU A 238 -10.81 10.98 16.04
N LEU A 239 -11.88 11.32 15.33
CA LEU A 239 -11.86 12.44 14.40
C LEU A 239 -11.67 13.79 15.10
N ASN A 240 -12.25 13.95 16.30
CA ASN A 240 -12.02 15.13 17.13
C ASN A 240 -10.56 15.21 17.60
N ASP A 241 -9.94 14.08 17.93
CA ASP A 241 -8.52 14.03 18.32
C ASP A 241 -7.57 14.37 17.16
N VAL A 242 -7.91 13.94 15.93
CA VAL A 242 -7.21 14.37 14.72
C VAL A 242 -7.33 15.89 14.55
N GLY A 243 -8.56 16.43 14.61
CA GLY A 243 -8.83 17.86 14.47
C GLY A 243 -8.10 18.70 15.52
N ARG A 244 -8.13 18.29 16.80
CA ARG A 244 -7.38 18.93 17.90
C ARG A 244 -5.88 18.94 17.64
N THR A 245 -5.32 17.84 17.14
CA THR A 245 -3.88 17.74 16.88
C THR A 245 -3.45 18.66 15.72
N MET A 246 -4.27 18.71 14.67
CA MET A 246 -4.05 19.54 13.48
C MET A 246 -4.41 21.02 13.68
N MET A 247 -5.17 21.34 14.73
CA MET A 247 -5.83 22.64 14.94
C MET A 247 -6.79 23.00 13.79
N ILE A 248 -7.51 22.00 13.28
CA ILE A 248 -8.50 22.14 12.22
C ILE A 248 -9.84 21.63 12.74
N ASP A 249 -10.92 22.34 12.41
CA ASP A 249 -12.26 21.89 12.76
C ASP A 249 -12.56 20.54 12.06
N PRO A 250 -13.02 19.52 12.80
CA PRO A 250 -13.35 18.22 12.23
C PRO A 250 -14.28 18.28 11.02
N LYS A 251 -15.23 19.23 10.99
CA LYS A 251 -16.16 19.38 9.87
C LYS A 251 -15.39 19.78 8.62
N THR A 252 -14.56 20.82 8.73
CA THR A 252 -13.69 21.28 7.64
C THR A 252 -12.78 20.14 7.16
N LEU A 253 -12.23 19.35 8.08
CA LEU A 253 -11.39 18.21 7.72
C LEU A 253 -12.10 17.18 6.85
N ILE A 254 -13.36 16.82 7.17
CA ILE A 254 -14.16 15.91 6.34
C ILE A 254 -14.52 16.55 4.99
N GLU A 255 -14.86 17.83 4.97
CA GLU A 255 -15.15 18.56 3.72
C GLU A 255 -13.94 18.56 2.77
N GLU A 256 -12.74 18.86 3.27
CA GLU A 256 -11.51 18.93 2.47
C GLU A 256 -11.01 17.55 2.01
N THR A 257 -11.19 16.52 2.83
CA THR A 257 -10.71 15.17 2.53
C THR A 257 -11.74 14.30 1.81
N PHE A 258 -12.98 14.77 1.64
CA PHE A 258 -14.06 14.03 0.98
C PHE A 258 -13.65 13.41 -0.36
N GLN A 259 -12.87 14.16 -1.15
CA GLN A 259 -12.38 13.74 -2.46
C GLN A 259 -11.44 12.53 -2.45
N HIS A 260 -10.90 12.17 -1.29
CA HIS A 260 -10.08 10.98 -1.09
C HIS A 260 -10.84 9.88 -0.34
N VAL A 261 -11.74 10.28 0.56
CA VAL A 261 -12.59 9.34 1.33
C VAL A 261 -13.61 8.68 0.42
N TYR A 262 -14.35 9.45 -0.40
CA TYR A 262 -15.43 8.92 -1.24
C TYR A 262 -14.96 7.86 -2.23
N PRO A 263 -13.89 8.06 -3.04
CA PRO A 263 -13.35 7.00 -3.89
C PRO A 263 -12.96 5.76 -3.11
N TYR A 264 -12.32 5.93 -1.95
CA TYR A 264 -11.89 4.79 -1.13
C TYR A 264 -13.07 3.95 -0.65
N ILE A 265 -14.07 4.57 -0.01
CA ILE A 265 -15.21 3.82 0.51
C ILE A 265 -16.02 3.17 -0.62
N TYR A 266 -16.17 3.83 -1.77
CA TYR A 266 -16.93 3.25 -2.88
C TYR A 266 -16.25 1.99 -3.45
N LEU A 267 -14.92 2.02 -3.56
CA LEU A 267 -14.13 0.93 -4.13
C LEU A 267 -13.96 -0.25 -3.18
N TYR A 268 -13.84 0.00 -1.87
CA TYR A 268 -13.39 -1.01 -0.91
C TYR A 268 -14.42 -1.41 0.14
N GLU A 269 -15.46 -0.61 0.37
CA GLU A 269 -16.50 -0.92 1.36
C GLU A 269 -17.68 -1.68 0.74
N ASN A 270 -18.39 -2.46 1.55
CA ASN A 270 -19.66 -3.07 1.12
C ASN A 270 -20.77 -1.99 1.03
N GLU A 271 -21.89 -2.31 0.36
CA GLU A 271 -22.96 -1.33 0.10
C GLU A 271 -23.54 -0.72 1.38
N GLU A 272 -23.68 -1.54 2.43
CA GLU A 272 -24.16 -1.10 3.74
C GLU A 272 -23.20 -0.09 4.39
N SER A 273 -21.91 -0.43 4.45
CA SER A 273 -20.86 0.43 5.02
C SER A 273 -20.68 1.71 4.22
N LEU A 274 -20.78 1.64 2.89
CA LEU A 274 -20.77 2.79 1.99
C LEU A 274 -21.93 3.75 2.32
N ALA A 275 -23.16 3.24 2.41
CA ALA A 275 -24.33 4.04 2.72
C ALA A 275 -24.22 4.68 4.12
N MET A 276 -23.74 3.93 5.12
CA MET A 276 -23.52 4.46 6.46
C MET A 276 -22.42 5.53 6.50
N CYS A 277 -21.31 5.35 5.78
CA CYS A 277 -20.24 6.36 5.67
C CYS A 277 -20.73 7.64 4.99
N ILE A 278 -21.49 7.53 3.91
CA ILE A 278 -22.09 8.70 3.24
C ILE A 278 -23.03 9.43 4.20
N LYS A 279 -23.94 8.70 4.86
CA LYS A 279 -24.86 9.29 5.84
C LYS A 279 -24.12 9.98 6.99
N TYR A 280 -23.07 9.34 7.49
CA TYR A 280 -22.21 9.91 8.52
C TYR A 280 -21.59 11.25 8.06
N MET A 281 -20.93 11.27 6.90
CA MET A 281 -20.31 12.50 6.38
C MET A 281 -21.33 13.60 6.11
N GLN A 282 -22.53 13.27 5.60
CA GLN A 282 -23.60 14.26 5.39
C GLN A 282 -24.12 14.85 6.70
N ASN A 283 -24.37 14.00 7.70
CA ASN A 283 -24.83 14.46 9.02
C ASN A 283 -23.78 15.33 9.71
N PHE A 284 -22.50 14.94 9.58
CA PHE A 284 -21.39 15.63 10.21
C PHE A 284 -21.10 16.99 9.56
N THR A 285 -21.21 17.10 8.24
CA THR A 285 -20.96 18.35 7.50
C THR A 285 -22.19 19.24 7.37
N GLY A 286 -23.39 18.66 7.40
CA GLY A 286 -24.64 19.33 7.03
C GLY A 286 -24.79 19.56 5.52
N ILE A 287 -23.91 18.96 4.69
CA ILE A 287 -23.89 19.14 3.24
C ILE A 287 -24.45 17.88 2.57
N LYS A 288 -25.24 18.04 1.52
CA LYS A 288 -25.75 16.88 0.75
C LYS A 288 -24.61 16.24 -0.03
N VAL A 289 -24.64 14.90 -0.14
CA VAL A 289 -23.57 14.14 -0.81
C VAL A 289 -23.35 14.59 -2.27
N LYS A 290 -24.43 14.94 -2.99
CA LYS A 290 -24.34 15.49 -4.35
C LYS A 290 -23.49 16.76 -4.42
N ASP A 291 -23.60 17.62 -3.42
CA ASP A 291 -22.89 18.90 -3.37
C ASP A 291 -21.42 18.68 -2.98
N LEU A 292 -21.15 17.71 -2.09
CA LEU A 292 -19.78 17.26 -1.77
C LEU A 292 -19.08 16.65 -2.99
N LYS A 293 -19.77 15.78 -3.75
CA LYS A 293 -19.26 15.21 -5.01
C LYS A 293 -18.94 16.32 -6.01
N ARG A 294 -19.84 17.30 -6.17
CA ARG A 294 -19.68 18.40 -7.12
C ARG A 294 -18.45 19.27 -6.83
N ARG A 295 -18.16 19.56 -5.56
CA ARG A 295 -17.00 20.39 -5.16
C ARG A 295 -15.66 19.82 -5.60
N SER A 296 -15.52 18.50 -5.60
CA SER A 296 -14.25 17.81 -5.91
C SER A 296 -14.37 16.79 -7.03
N PHE A 297 -15.30 17.03 -7.95
CA PHE A 297 -15.67 16.09 -9.00
C PHE A 297 -14.47 15.55 -9.81
N LYS A 298 -13.56 16.44 -10.22
CA LYS A 298 -12.37 16.07 -11.01
C LYS A 298 -11.42 15.14 -10.25
N VAL A 299 -11.19 15.42 -8.97
CA VAL A 299 -10.27 14.61 -8.14
C VAL A 299 -10.87 13.24 -7.89
N ILE A 300 -12.17 13.17 -7.59
CA ILE A 300 -12.90 11.92 -7.41
C ILE A 300 -12.82 11.07 -8.68
N HIS A 301 -13.09 11.65 -9.85
CA HIS A 301 -12.98 10.96 -11.14
C HIS A 301 -11.59 10.35 -11.35
N ASN A 302 -10.56 11.15 -11.14
CA ASN A 302 -9.18 10.75 -11.34
C ASN A 302 -8.75 9.63 -10.38
N GLU A 303 -9.11 9.72 -9.10
CA GLU A 303 -8.80 8.69 -8.11
C GLU A 303 -9.59 7.39 -8.36
N LEU A 304 -10.82 7.45 -8.87
CA LEU A 304 -11.55 6.24 -9.28
C LEU A 304 -10.90 5.55 -10.48
N LEU A 305 -10.56 6.31 -11.53
CA LEU A 305 -9.96 5.76 -12.75
C LEU A 305 -8.53 5.22 -12.53
N LEU A 306 -7.81 5.75 -11.53
CA LEU A 306 -6.54 5.18 -11.09
C LEU A 306 -6.67 3.71 -10.64
N HIS A 307 -7.85 3.28 -10.21
CA HIS A 307 -8.14 1.94 -9.73
C HIS A 307 -8.92 1.09 -10.75
N TYR A 308 -9.02 1.53 -12.02
CA TYR A 308 -9.89 0.89 -13.02
C TYR A 308 -9.51 -0.56 -13.33
N GLU A 309 -8.22 -0.89 -13.39
CA GLU A 309 -7.79 -2.27 -13.66
C GLU A 309 -8.14 -3.23 -12.51
N CYS A 310 -7.84 -2.86 -11.26
CA CYS A 310 -8.10 -3.74 -10.11
C CYS A 310 -9.57 -3.79 -9.65
N GLN A 311 -10.38 -2.77 -9.96
CA GLN A 311 -11.73 -2.58 -9.41
C GLN A 311 -12.75 -2.19 -10.49
N LYS A 312 -12.63 -2.77 -11.69
CA LYS A 312 -13.39 -2.38 -12.89
C LYS A 312 -14.88 -2.16 -12.64
N GLU A 313 -15.59 -3.16 -12.13
CA GLU A 313 -17.05 -3.07 -11.91
C GLU A 313 -17.44 -2.00 -10.88
N ARG A 314 -16.66 -1.85 -9.81
CA ARG A 314 -16.86 -0.82 -8.79
C ARG A 314 -16.63 0.58 -9.35
N VAL A 315 -15.59 0.76 -10.17
CA VAL A 315 -15.30 2.04 -10.83
C VAL A 315 -16.41 2.39 -11.82
N LEU A 316 -16.83 1.44 -12.67
CA LEU A 316 -17.97 1.66 -13.57
C LEU A 316 -19.23 2.03 -12.80
N GLY A 317 -19.53 1.33 -11.71
CA GLY A 317 -20.63 1.67 -10.79
C GLY A 317 -20.53 3.10 -10.25
N ALA A 318 -19.34 3.53 -9.81
CA ALA A 318 -19.09 4.86 -9.29
C ALA A 318 -19.27 5.95 -10.37
N LEU A 319 -18.80 5.70 -11.60
CA LEU A 319 -18.98 6.63 -12.72
C LEU A 319 -20.46 6.79 -13.07
N ARG A 320 -21.24 5.69 -13.04
CA ARG A 320 -22.70 5.76 -13.22
C ARG A 320 -23.37 6.56 -12.10
N ASP A 321 -22.89 6.44 -10.87
CA ASP A 321 -23.41 7.21 -9.73
C ASP A 321 -23.08 8.71 -9.86
N LEU A 322 -21.86 9.05 -10.27
CA LEU A 322 -21.44 10.43 -10.52
C LEU A 322 -22.19 11.07 -11.68
N ALA A 323 -22.44 10.32 -12.76
CA ALA A 323 -23.16 10.83 -13.92
C ALA A 323 -24.61 11.23 -13.59
N LYS A 324 -25.26 10.58 -12.61
CA LYS A 324 -26.62 10.96 -12.16
C LYS A 324 -26.67 12.33 -11.48
N ASP A 325 -25.58 12.69 -10.81
CA ASP A 325 -25.45 13.95 -10.07
C ASP A 325 -24.80 15.06 -10.92
N ASP A 326 -24.45 14.77 -12.19
CA ASP A 326 -23.76 15.68 -13.09
C ASP A 326 -24.77 16.51 -13.90
N PRO A 327 -24.88 17.83 -13.68
CA PRO A 327 -25.85 18.66 -14.39
C PRO A 327 -25.53 18.81 -15.88
N ASP A 328 -24.27 18.58 -16.28
CA ASP A 328 -23.79 18.74 -17.65
C ASP A 328 -23.92 17.44 -18.46
N TYR A 329 -24.47 16.37 -17.85
CA TYR A 329 -24.66 15.08 -18.50
C TYR A 329 -26.08 14.55 -18.30
N ALA A 330 -26.90 14.62 -19.36
CA ALA A 330 -28.25 14.07 -19.34
C ALA A 330 -28.21 12.53 -19.42
N VAL A 331 -28.49 11.86 -18.31
CA VAL A 331 -28.63 10.39 -18.29
C VAL A 331 -29.98 10.01 -18.90
N THR A 332 -29.97 9.43 -20.10
CA THR A 332 -31.19 8.99 -20.81
C THR A 332 -31.66 7.59 -20.41
N ASP A 333 -30.73 6.68 -20.12
CA ASP A 333 -31.02 5.25 -19.85
C ASP A 333 -30.49 4.76 -18.49
N LYS A 334 -31.19 3.80 -17.88
CA LYS A 334 -30.76 3.11 -16.65
C LYS A 334 -30.85 1.58 -16.83
N PRO A 335 -29.77 0.80 -16.61
CA PRO A 335 -28.40 1.23 -16.31
C PRO A 335 -27.64 1.73 -17.55
N MET A 336 -26.80 2.75 -17.36
CA MET A 336 -25.92 3.33 -18.39
C MET A 336 -24.98 2.27 -18.99
N SER A 337 -24.96 2.18 -20.33
CA SER A 337 -24.11 1.26 -21.09
C SER A 337 -22.63 1.65 -21.03
N LEU A 338 -21.72 0.75 -21.45
CA LEU A 338 -20.28 1.06 -21.52
C LEU A 338 -19.98 2.19 -22.50
N GLU A 339 -20.69 2.24 -23.63
CA GLU A 339 -20.54 3.30 -24.62
C GLU A 339 -20.98 4.65 -24.05
N GLN A 340 -22.09 4.69 -23.31
CA GLN A 340 -22.53 5.90 -22.62
C GLN A 340 -21.50 6.35 -21.57
N ILE A 341 -20.89 5.42 -20.81
CA ILE A 341 -19.80 5.74 -19.88
C ILE A 341 -18.60 6.34 -20.62
N ALA A 342 -18.26 5.82 -21.80
CA ALA A 342 -17.18 6.37 -22.61
C ALA A 342 -17.52 7.79 -23.12
N ASP A 343 -18.75 8.03 -23.58
CA ASP A 343 -19.24 9.37 -23.96
C ASP A 343 -19.21 10.34 -22.76
N TYR A 344 -19.56 9.86 -21.56
CA TYR A 344 -19.46 10.63 -20.32
C TYR A 344 -18.02 10.97 -19.95
N LEU A 345 -17.10 10.03 -20.10
CA LEU A 345 -15.68 10.25 -19.79
C LEU A 345 -14.99 11.15 -20.82
N GLN A 346 -15.44 11.16 -22.08
CA GLN A 346 -14.75 11.83 -23.17
C GLN A 346 -14.35 13.29 -22.90
N PRO A 347 -15.24 14.22 -22.51
CA PRO A 347 -14.85 15.61 -22.24
C PRO A 347 -13.90 15.75 -21.04
N ARG A 348 -13.78 14.71 -20.20
CA ARG A 348 -12.98 14.70 -18.96
C ARG A 348 -11.65 13.97 -19.15
N PHE A 349 -11.51 13.16 -20.20
CA PHE A 349 -10.40 12.23 -20.38
C PHE A 349 -9.04 12.92 -20.52
N LEU A 350 -8.98 14.10 -21.13
CA LEU A 350 -7.73 14.88 -21.18
C LEU A 350 -7.20 15.21 -19.77
N GLY A 351 -8.10 15.55 -18.84
CA GLY A 351 -7.75 15.80 -17.44
C GLY A 351 -7.24 14.54 -16.73
N VAL A 352 -7.79 13.38 -17.07
CA VAL A 352 -7.33 12.07 -16.56
C VAL A 352 -5.90 11.79 -17.04
N LEU A 353 -5.59 12.03 -18.32
CA LEU A 353 -4.24 11.83 -18.85
C LEU A 353 -3.21 12.76 -18.17
N VAL A 354 -3.56 14.03 -17.95
CA VAL A 354 -2.70 14.97 -17.21
C VAL A 354 -2.47 14.50 -15.77
N PHE A 355 -3.51 13.97 -15.12
CA PHE A 355 -3.38 13.39 -13.79
C PHE A 355 -2.46 12.16 -13.80
N PHE A 356 -2.60 11.24 -14.76
CA PHE A 356 -1.75 10.06 -14.89
C PHE A 356 -0.29 10.48 -15.11
N ASP A 357 -0.02 11.43 -16.00
CA ASP A 357 1.33 11.99 -16.20
C ASP A 357 1.92 12.52 -14.88
N SER A 358 1.14 13.28 -14.11
CA SER A 358 1.61 13.81 -12.83
C SER A 358 2.02 12.70 -11.86
N LYS A 359 1.33 11.56 -11.86
CA LYS A 359 1.68 10.40 -11.02
C LYS A 359 2.94 9.69 -11.50
N LEU A 360 3.10 9.55 -12.82
CA LEU A 360 4.23 8.83 -13.42
C LEU A 360 5.54 9.61 -13.29
N VAL A 361 5.51 10.92 -13.54
CA VAL A 361 6.70 11.79 -13.53
C VAL A 361 7.18 12.10 -12.11
N THR A 362 6.26 12.26 -11.15
CA THR A 362 6.62 12.71 -9.81
C THR A 362 7.41 11.63 -9.07
N ARG A 363 8.67 11.95 -8.71
CA ARG A 363 9.56 11.02 -7.97
C ARG A 363 8.98 10.59 -6.62
N LYS A 364 8.29 11.50 -5.92
CA LYS A 364 7.70 11.27 -4.59
C LYS A 364 6.40 10.44 -4.61
N VAL A 365 5.87 10.12 -5.78
CA VAL A 365 4.66 9.28 -5.87
C VAL A 365 5.07 7.83 -5.66
N ALA A 366 4.36 7.16 -4.74
CA ALA A 366 4.56 5.75 -4.41
C ALA A 366 4.55 4.87 -5.67
N GLU A 367 5.44 3.88 -5.70
CA GLU A 367 5.57 2.97 -6.83
C GLU A 367 4.27 2.22 -7.12
N SER A 368 3.53 1.82 -6.06
CA SER A 368 2.22 1.16 -6.19
C SER A 368 1.18 2.03 -6.91
N VAL A 369 1.25 3.36 -6.76
CA VAL A 369 0.39 4.31 -7.48
C VAL A 369 0.78 4.41 -8.94
N LYS A 370 2.09 4.43 -9.25
CA LYS A 370 2.57 4.42 -10.64
C LYS A 370 2.17 3.14 -11.36
N LYS A 371 2.28 1.98 -10.71
CA LYS A 371 1.82 0.69 -11.24
C LYS A 371 0.33 0.73 -11.54
N LYS A 372 -0.50 1.17 -10.59
CA LYS A 372 -1.95 1.32 -10.79
C LYS A 372 -2.31 2.22 -11.97
N ALA A 373 -1.60 3.34 -12.14
CA ALA A 373 -1.81 4.22 -13.29
C ALA A 373 -1.49 3.50 -14.63
N LEU A 374 -0.35 2.81 -14.71
CA LEU A 374 0.03 2.10 -15.94
C LEU A 374 -0.80 0.84 -16.20
N SER A 375 -1.27 0.14 -15.18
CA SER A 375 -2.20 -0.98 -15.32
C SER A 375 -3.58 -0.51 -15.75
N SER A 376 -4.07 0.63 -15.23
CA SER A 376 -5.40 1.16 -15.56
C SER A 376 -5.48 1.83 -16.93
N LEU A 377 -4.40 2.46 -17.40
CA LEU A 377 -4.37 3.17 -18.68
C LEU A 377 -4.80 2.31 -19.89
N PRO A 378 -4.26 1.09 -20.14
CA PRO A 378 -4.70 0.25 -21.26
C PRO A 378 -6.18 -0.11 -21.18
N GLU A 379 -6.67 -0.44 -19.99
CA GLU A 379 -8.08 -0.77 -19.78
C GLU A 379 -8.99 0.42 -20.09
N ILE A 380 -8.59 1.64 -19.70
CA ILE A 380 -9.33 2.87 -20.02
C ILE A 380 -9.27 3.12 -21.53
N ILE A 381 -8.11 2.95 -22.19
CA ILE A 381 -8.00 3.07 -23.65
C ILE A 381 -8.97 2.12 -24.36
N ARG A 382 -9.10 0.88 -23.88
CA ARG A 382 -10.04 -0.11 -24.40
C ARG A 382 -11.50 0.29 -24.16
N LEU A 383 -11.83 0.88 -23.00
CA LEU A 383 -13.17 1.41 -22.71
C LEU A 383 -13.53 2.58 -23.64
N MET A 384 -12.60 3.52 -23.83
CA MET A 384 -12.81 4.71 -24.65
C MET A 384 -12.93 4.36 -26.14
N GLY A 385 -12.15 3.40 -26.64
CA GLY A 385 -12.22 2.97 -28.03
C GLY A 385 -11.79 4.05 -29.05
N PRO A 386 -11.80 3.73 -30.35
CA PRO A 386 -11.21 4.58 -31.39
C PRO A 386 -11.89 5.95 -31.53
N LYS A 387 -13.23 5.99 -31.38
CA LYS A 387 -14.05 7.21 -31.41
C LYS A 387 -13.53 8.28 -30.46
N HIS A 388 -13.16 7.88 -29.25
CA HIS A 388 -12.79 8.79 -28.18
C HIS A 388 -11.27 8.98 -28.03
N ILE A 389 -10.47 7.97 -28.38
CA ILE A 389 -9.00 8.05 -28.34
C ILE A 389 -8.42 8.87 -29.48
N THR A 390 -8.98 8.78 -30.69
CA THR A 390 -8.42 9.46 -31.88
C THR A 390 -8.24 10.98 -31.68
N PRO A 391 -9.21 11.73 -31.13
CA PRO A 391 -9.05 13.17 -30.88
C PRO A 391 -7.92 13.52 -29.91
N VAL A 392 -7.57 12.63 -28.97
CA VAL A 392 -6.56 12.88 -27.93
C VAL A 392 -5.28 12.05 -28.11
N ARG A 393 -5.12 11.39 -29.27
CA ARG A 393 -4.05 10.41 -29.56
C ARG A 393 -2.64 10.92 -29.26
N PHE A 394 -2.34 12.19 -29.58
CA PHE A 394 -1.03 12.77 -29.33
C PHE A 394 -0.75 12.96 -27.85
N LYS A 395 -1.79 13.24 -27.05
CA LYS A 395 -1.64 13.29 -25.60
C LYS A 395 -1.42 11.90 -25.02
N VAL A 396 -2.18 10.89 -25.47
CA VAL A 396 -1.97 9.49 -25.05
C VAL A 396 -0.54 9.04 -25.39
N LEU A 397 -0.06 9.34 -26.60
CA LEU A 397 1.31 9.06 -27.02
C LEU A 397 2.35 9.75 -26.12
N ALA A 398 2.12 11.01 -25.74
CA ALA A 398 3.00 11.73 -24.82
C ALA A 398 3.03 11.10 -23.41
N THR A 399 1.88 10.63 -22.91
CA THR A 399 1.78 9.90 -21.63
C THR A 399 2.54 8.57 -21.69
N LEU A 400 2.37 7.80 -22.76
CA LEU A 400 3.10 6.54 -22.97
C LEU A 400 4.62 6.75 -23.05
N ARG A 401 5.07 7.79 -23.77
CA ARG A 401 6.50 8.17 -23.82
C ARG A 401 7.03 8.59 -22.44
N THR A 402 6.21 9.25 -21.64
CA THR A 402 6.58 9.63 -20.27
C THR A 402 6.78 8.41 -19.39
N ALA A 403 5.92 7.39 -19.55
CA ALA A 403 5.99 6.14 -18.81
C ALA A 403 7.23 5.29 -19.13
N LEU A 404 7.80 5.41 -20.33
CA LEU A 404 9.04 4.72 -20.71
C LEU A 404 10.25 5.09 -19.85
N LYS A 405 10.20 6.22 -19.14
CA LYS A 405 11.24 6.58 -18.15
C LYS A 405 11.23 5.66 -16.93
N LEU A 406 10.15 4.91 -16.72
CA LEU A 406 10.04 3.87 -15.68
C LEU A 406 10.48 2.54 -16.32
N ASN A 407 11.80 2.31 -16.35
CA ASN A 407 12.42 1.16 -17.01
C ASN A 407 12.87 0.05 -16.04
N TYR A 408 12.38 0.08 -14.80
CA TYR A 408 12.81 -0.81 -13.71
C TYR A 408 11.69 -1.72 -13.20
N SER A 409 12.02 -2.70 -12.37
CA SER A 409 11.05 -3.64 -11.79
C SER A 409 10.18 -4.28 -12.89
N ASN A 410 8.86 -4.33 -12.70
CA ASN A 410 7.88 -4.80 -13.67
C ASN A 410 7.27 -3.68 -14.54
N PHE A 411 7.80 -2.47 -14.51
CA PHE A 411 7.29 -1.38 -15.36
C PHE A 411 7.48 -1.60 -16.87
N PRO A 412 8.55 -2.25 -17.38
CA PRO A 412 8.66 -2.58 -18.79
C PRO A 412 7.47 -3.39 -19.31
N ASP A 413 7.03 -4.40 -18.56
CA ASP A 413 5.90 -5.25 -18.93
C ASP A 413 4.57 -4.45 -18.94
N LEU A 414 4.38 -3.56 -17.96
CA LEU A 414 3.23 -2.64 -17.91
C LEU A 414 3.23 -1.64 -19.07
N ASN A 415 4.41 -1.12 -19.43
CA ASN A 415 4.58 -0.23 -20.57
C ASN A 415 4.21 -0.94 -21.87
N VAL A 416 4.69 -2.17 -22.09
CA VAL A 416 4.33 -2.97 -23.28
C VAL A 416 2.82 -3.14 -23.36
N ALA A 417 2.15 -3.52 -22.28
CA ALA A 417 0.68 -3.67 -22.26
C ALA A 417 -0.06 -2.36 -22.59
N ALA A 418 0.43 -1.21 -22.10
CA ALA A 418 -0.13 0.09 -22.39
C ALA A 418 0.05 0.52 -23.87
N TRP A 419 1.24 0.27 -24.43
CA TRP A 419 1.52 0.50 -25.85
C TRP A 419 0.71 -0.41 -26.76
N ASP A 420 0.61 -1.69 -26.40
CA ASP A 420 -0.17 -2.70 -27.12
C ASP A 420 -1.64 -2.30 -27.25
N ALA A 421 -2.26 -1.87 -26.15
CA ALA A 421 -3.65 -1.40 -26.13
C ALA A 421 -3.86 -0.15 -27.00
N PHE A 422 -2.88 0.75 -27.08
CA PHE A 422 -2.95 1.94 -27.92
C PHE A 422 -2.80 1.60 -29.40
N VAL A 423 -1.85 0.74 -29.75
CA VAL A 423 -1.57 0.38 -31.15
C VAL A 423 -2.73 -0.41 -31.75
N HIS A 424 -3.24 -1.43 -31.06
CA HIS A 424 -4.34 -2.28 -31.53
C HIS A 424 -5.68 -1.55 -31.68
N ARG A 425 -5.84 -0.37 -31.08
CA ARG A 425 -7.08 0.43 -31.16
C ARG A 425 -6.96 1.64 -32.10
N PHE A 426 -5.76 1.92 -32.60
CA PHE A 426 -5.49 3.09 -33.43
C PHE A 426 -4.98 2.73 -34.82
N TRP A 427 -4.16 1.69 -34.96
CA TRP A 427 -3.52 1.32 -36.23
C TRP A 427 -4.16 0.12 -36.91
N LEU A 428 -5.05 -0.60 -36.21
CA LEU A 428 -5.89 -1.69 -36.71
C LEU A 428 -7.35 -1.34 -36.42
#